data_AF-A0A2T5JS24-F1
#
_entry.id   AF-A0A2T5JS24-F1
#
_cell.length_a   1.000
_cell.length_b   1.000
_cell.length_c   1.000
_cell.angle_alpha   90.00
_cell.angle_beta   90.00
_cell.angle_gamma   90.00
#
_symmetry.space_group_name_H-M   'P 1'
#
loop_
_entity.id
_entity.type
_entity.pdbx_description
1 polymer ?
#
loop_
_entity_poly.entity_id
_entity_poly.type
_entity_poly.pdbx_seq_one_letter_code
_entity_poly.pdbx_strand_id
1 'polypeptide(L)' 'MRNLQLNSSIFSSGGQSSQLADQFVAAWRASEPDAHLVVRDLAYIYH' A
#
# COMPACT_ATOMS: atom_id res chain seq x y z
N MET A 1 3.34 5.62 -15.19
CA MET A 1 2.20 6.22 -14.44
C MET A 1 2.59 6.37 -12.98
N ARG A 2 1.93 7.26 -12.21
CA ARG A 2 2.20 7.45 -10.78
C ARG A 2 1.00 6.99 -9.96
N ASN A 3 1.20 6.00 -9.11
CA ASN A 3 0.15 5.41 -8.27
C ASN A 3 0.35 5.77 -6.80
N LEU A 4 -0.76 5.95 -6.10
CA LEU A 4 -0.81 6.25 -4.67
C LEU A 4 -1.64 5.16 -3.97
N GLN A 5 -0.99 4.40 -3.10
CA GLN A 5 -1.66 3.46 -2.19
C GLN A 5 -1.95 4.17 -0.86
N LEU A 6 -3.22 4.19 -0.47
CA LEU A 6 -3.67 4.73 0.82
C LEU A 6 -4.11 3.58 1.72
N ASN A 7 -3.40 3.38 2.82
CA ASN A 7 -3.80 2.44 3.86
C ASN A 7 -4.48 3.23 4.99
N SER A 8 -5.72 2.87 5.34
CA SER A 8 -6.52 3.54 6.37
C SER A 8 -7.01 2.60 7.47
N SER A 9 -6.48 1.37 7.50
CA SER A 9 -6.81 0.43 8.56
C SER A 9 -6.28 0.93 9.89
N ILE A 10 -7.12 0.97 10.94
CA ILE A 10 -6.67 1.34 12.29
C ILE A 10 -5.62 0.38 12.87
N PHE A 11 -5.45 -0.78 12.24
CA PHE A 11 -4.42 -1.77 12.59
C PHE A 11 -3.13 -1.62 11.76
N SER A 12 -2.97 -0.52 11.00
CA SER A 12 -1.83 -0.26 10.10
C SER A 12 -1.53 -1.50 9.23
N SER A 13 -0.26 -1.92 9.11
CA SER A 13 0.16 -3.13 8.37
C SER A 13 -0.42 -4.43 8.92
N GLY A 14 -0.93 -4.44 10.15
CA GLY A 14 -1.62 -5.59 10.75
C GLY A 14 -3.07 -5.76 10.29
N GLY A 15 -3.64 -4.78 9.59
CA GLY A 15 -5.00 -4.86 9.07
C GLY A 15 -5.12 -5.75 7.83
N GLN A 16 -6.19 -6.56 7.76
CA GLN A 16 -6.47 -7.40 6.59
C GLN A 16 -6.61 -6.58 5.29
N SER A 17 -7.22 -5.41 5.37
CA SER A 17 -7.33 -4.52 4.21
C SER A 17 -5.97 -4.01 3.72
N SER A 18 -5.04 -3.70 4.64
CA SER A 18 -3.68 -3.29 4.30
C SER A 18 -2.93 -4.42 3.60
N GLN A 19 -3.06 -5.65 4.11
CA GLN A 19 -2.43 -6.84 3.51
C GLN A 19 -2.95 -7.14 2.09
N LEU A 20 -4.26 -7.03 1.88
CA LEU A 20 -4.85 -7.18 0.55
C LEU A 20 -4.38 -6.09 -0.43
N ALA A 21 -4.26 -4.84 0.04
CA ALA A 21 -3.72 -3.75 -0.76
C ALA A 21 -2.26 -4.01 -1.15
N ASP A 22 -1.44 -4.49 -0.22
CA ASP A 22 -0.04 -4.83 -0.47
C ASP A 22 0.09 -5.97 -1.50
N GLN A 23 -0.74 -7.01 -1.40
CA GLN A 23 -0.78 -8.12 -2.36
C GLN A 23 -1.15 -7.65 -3.77
N PHE A 24 -2.19 -6.80 -3.88
CA PHE A 24 -2.61 -6.22 -5.16
C PHE A 24 -1.48 -5.40 -5.78
N VAL A 25 -0.86 -4.51 -5.01
CA VAL A 25 0.20 -3.64 -5.50
C VAL A 25 1.45 -4.43 -5.87
N ALA A 26 1.78 -5.50 -5.14
CA ALA A 26 2.88 -6.40 -5.50
C ALA A 26 2.66 -7.05 -6.87
N ALA A 27 1.46 -7.59 -7.12
CA ALA A 27 1.11 -8.20 -8.40
C ALA A 27 1.12 -7.17 -9.54
N TRP A 28 0.54 -5.99 -9.33
CA TRP A 28 0.53 -4.91 -10.31
C TRP A 28 1.95 -4.41 -10.64
N ARG A 29 2.81 -4.19 -9.63
CA ARG A 29 4.18 -3.72 -9.83
C ARG A 29 5.04 -4.70 -10.63
N ALA A 30 4.78 -6.01 -10.51
CA ALA A 30 5.45 -7.01 -11.32
C ALA A 30 5.12 -6.86 -12.82
N SER A 31 3.94 -6.33 -13.16
CA SER A 31 3.54 -6.04 -14.55
C SER A 31 3.93 -4.65 -15.05
N GLU A 32 4.30 -3.72 -14.15
CA GLU A 32 4.72 -2.35 -14.50
C GLU A 32 6.02 -1.95 -13.78
N PRO A 33 7.20 -2.41 -14.26
CA PRO A 33 8.48 -2.22 -13.56
C PRO A 33 8.90 -0.74 -13.39
N ASP A 34 8.55 0.10 -14.36
CA ASP A 34 8.89 1.53 -14.39
C ASP A 34 7.86 2.40 -13.63
N ALA A 35 6.86 1.79 -13.01
CA ALA A 35 5.82 2.55 -12.34
C ALA A 35 6.29 3.09 -10.99
N HIS A 36 5.94 4.35 -10.73
CA HIS A 36 6.24 5.03 -9.48
C HIS A 36 5.09 4.83 -8.50
N LEU A 37 5.37 4.15 -7.39
CA LEU A 37 4.42 3.92 -6.30
C LEU A 37 4.77 4.78 -5.09
N VAL A 38 3.78 5.49 -4.55
CA VAL A 38 3.86 6.10 -3.21
C VAL A 38 2.87 5.39 -2.31
N VAL A 39 3.35 4.94 -1.15
CA VAL A 39 2.51 4.36 -0.10
C VAL A 39 2.35 5.37 1.03
N ARG A 40 1.12 5.57 1.49
CA ARG A 40 0.82 6.42 2.64
C ARG A 40 -0.11 5.66 3.58
N ASP A 41 0.44 5.28 4.73
CA ASP A 41 -0.35 4.78 5.85
C ASP A 41 -0.88 5.97 6.66
N LEU A 42 -2.21 6.05 6.78
CA LEU A 42 -2.92 7.10 7.50
C LEU A 42 -3.14 6.76 8.98
N ALA A 43 -2.97 5.49 9.36
CA ALA A 43 -3.11 5.02 10.74
C ALA A 43 -1.74 4.81 11.42
N TYR A 44 -0.64 4.92 10.68
CA TYR A 44 0.69 4.91 11.26
C TYR A 44 0.90 6.14 12.16
N ILE A 45 0.98 5.91 13.47
CA ILE A 45 1.36 6.89 14.48
C ILE A 45 2.81 6.60 14.85
N TYR A 46 3.67 7.60 15.00
CA TYR A 46 5.04 7.39 15.51
C TYR A 46 4.96 6.79 16.93
N HIS A 47 5.51 5.59 17.13
CA HIS A 47 5.67 4.97 18.45
C HIS A 47 7.12 5.12 18.89
#